data_AF-A0A1R1PR65-F1
#
_entry.id   AF-A0A1R1PR65-F1
#
_cell.length_a   1.000
_cell.length_b   1.000
_cell.length_c   1.000
_cell.angle_alpha   90.00
_cell.angle_beta   90.00
_cell.angle_gamma   90.00
#
_symmetry.space_group_name_H-M   'P 1'
#
loop_
_entity.id
_entity.type
_entity.pdbx_description
1 polymer ?
#
loop_
_entity_poly.entity_id
_entity_poly.type
_entity_poly.pdbx_seq_one_letter_code
_entity_poly.pdbx_strand_id
1 'polypeptide(L)'
;MNSVRIAQVGIAEFGIPKIVQLDYLDIENNDGLRKIEIPRLKKVNSYVKISNNNALSTATFNSLNEIDGNVTFSGLSAISAPKLGGIADSLVFLENTFESLALEKLQVVGKELQLIRNDNMKAFAFPSLKKIGGATIIQNNTEMTAIDENCFPSLQQLIGKMLLIGPLEYIAIPALKSTSIPVTITSSGNLDCFETKKRHEIKGRDKWVCSSLKSKKDKGEPKEVDFNKLVDSSSNPLKLFGNIGFFIAILFFTILTILL
;
A
#
# COMPACT_ATOMS: atom_id res chain seq x y z
N MET A 1 -29.42 8.56 -16.75
CA MET A 1 -28.08 8.02 -16.43
C MET A 1 -27.31 9.12 -15.75
N ASN A 2 -26.94 8.94 -14.49
CA ASN A 2 -26.16 9.94 -13.75
C ASN A 2 -24.69 9.51 -13.78
N SER A 3 -24.14 9.31 -14.97
CA SER A 3 -22.75 8.88 -15.16
C SER A 3 -21.94 10.02 -15.74
N VAL A 4 -20.68 10.13 -15.32
CA VAL A 4 -19.77 11.15 -15.84
C VAL A 4 -18.52 10.44 -16.33
N ARG A 5 -18.24 10.60 -17.62
CA ARG A 5 -16.98 10.19 -18.25
C ARG A 5 -16.36 11.36 -18.98
N ILE A 6 -15.13 11.71 -18.62
CA ILE A 6 -14.36 12.80 -19.23
C ILE A 6 -12.99 12.24 -19.57
N ALA A 7 -12.74 12.10 -20.87
CA ALA A 7 -11.47 11.59 -21.33
C ALA A 7 -10.98 12.32 -22.57
N GLN A 8 -9.66 12.57 -22.60
CA GLN A 8 -8.97 13.13 -23.76
C GLN A 8 -9.52 14.49 -24.20
N VAL A 9 -9.90 15.33 -23.24
CA VAL A 9 -10.37 16.70 -23.50
C VAL A 9 -9.37 17.74 -23.02
N GLY A 10 -9.30 18.87 -23.73
CA GLY A 10 -8.42 20.00 -23.43
C GLY A 10 -8.94 20.98 -22.37
N ILE A 11 -9.85 20.55 -21.48
CA ILE A 11 -10.43 21.44 -20.45
C ILE A 11 -9.44 21.64 -19.29
N ALA A 12 -9.42 22.84 -18.72
CA ALA A 12 -8.57 23.15 -17.56
C ALA A 12 -9.26 22.87 -16.21
N GLU A 13 -10.58 22.99 -16.17
CA GLU A 13 -11.37 22.80 -14.96
C GLU A 13 -12.63 21.98 -15.26
N PHE A 14 -13.04 21.18 -14.29
CA PHE A 14 -14.27 20.42 -14.34
C PHE A 14 -15.01 20.50 -13.02
N GLY A 15 -16.32 20.71 -13.07
CA GLY A 15 -17.16 20.62 -11.89
C GLY A 15 -18.64 20.47 -12.20
N ILE A 16 -19.36 19.83 -11.27
CA ILE A 16 -20.81 19.62 -11.39
C ILE A 16 -21.48 20.12 -10.11
N PRO A 17 -21.89 21.39 -10.04
CA PRO A 17 -22.27 22.03 -8.79
C PRO A 17 -23.57 21.51 -8.19
N LYS A 18 -24.43 20.87 -8.98
CA LYS A 18 -25.77 20.43 -8.56
C LYS A 18 -25.93 18.91 -8.42
N ILE A 19 -24.95 18.12 -8.86
CA ILE A 19 -25.09 16.66 -8.79
C ILE A 19 -24.95 16.18 -7.35
N VAL A 20 -25.85 15.29 -6.94
CA VAL A 20 -25.86 14.73 -5.58
C VAL A 20 -25.51 13.25 -5.58
N GLN A 21 -25.74 12.55 -6.70
CA GLN A 21 -25.44 11.13 -6.84
C GLN A 21 -25.01 10.84 -8.26
N LEU A 22 -24.02 9.96 -8.40
CA LEU A 22 -23.58 9.42 -9.68
C LEU A 22 -23.64 7.90 -9.66
N ASP A 23 -23.83 7.31 -10.84
CA ASP A 23 -23.62 5.88 -11.03
C ASP A 23 -22.11 5.60 -11.02
N TYR A 24 -21.33 6.35 -11.82
CA TYR A 24 -19.87 6.33 -11.77
C TYR A 24 -19.27 7.69 -12.14
N LEU A 25 -18.02 7.91 -11.73
CA LEU A 25 -17.21 9.06 -12.10
C LEU A 25 -15.89 8.57 -12.69
N ASP A 26 -15.62 8.95 -13.94
CA ASP A 26 -14.44 8.52 -14.68
C ASP A 26 -13.79 9.72 -15.38
N ILE A 27 -12.65 10.17 -14.87
CA ILE A 27 -11.92 11.34 -15.39
C ILE A 27 -10.49 10.91 -15.68
N GLU A 28 -10.19 10.66 -16.96
CA GLU A 28 -8.90 10.11 -17.37
C GLU A 28 -8.27 10.78 -18.58
N ASN A 29 -6.93 10.87 -18.63
CA ASN A 29 -6.19 11.32 -19.81
C ASN A 29 -6.55 12.76 -20.24
N ASN A 30 -6.65 13.69 -19.29
CA ASN A 30 -6.90 15.11 -19.57
C ASN A 30 -5.69 15.96 -19.14
N ASP A 31 -4.70 16.09 -20.02
CA ASP A 31 -3.42 16.76 -19.75
C ASP A 31 -3.56 18.24 -19.34
N GLY A 32 -4.66 18.88 -19.73
CA GLY A 32 -4.97 20.26 -19.37
C GLY A 32 -5.70 20.41 -18.02
N LEU A 33 -6.36 19.36 -17.53
CA LEU A 33 -7.30 19.45 -16.42
C LEU A 33 -6.55 19.57 -15.10
N ARG A 34 -6.66 20.71 -14.41
CA ARG A 34 -5.98 21.00 -13.14
C ARG A 34 -6.91 20.99 -11.92
N LYS A 35 -8.22 21.11 -12.13
CA LYS A 35 -9.18 21.25 -11.04
C LYS A 35 -10.44 20.42 -11.29
N ILE A 36 -10.76 19.54 -10.35
CA ILE A 36 -11.97 18.74 -10.31
C ILE A 36 -12.75 19.11 -9.04
N GLU A 37 -13.93 19.72 -9.18
CA GLU A 37 -14.74 20.17 -8.04
C GLU A 37 -16.20 19.72 -8.16
N ILE A 38 -16.61 18.78 -7.32
CA ILE A 38 -17.99 18.26 -7.32
C ILE A 38 -18.58 18.41 -5.90
N PRO A 39 -18.93 19.65 -5.49
CA PRO A 39 -19.10 20.00 -4.09
C PRO A 39 -20.37 19.41 -3.45
N ARG A 40 -21.37 19.03 -4.26
CA ARG A 40 -22.66 18.49 -3.79
C ARG A 40 -22.79 16.97 -3.93
N LEU A 41 -21.82 16.31 -4.55
CA LEU A 41 -21.84 14.85 -4.72
C LEU A 41 -21.80 14.21 -3.34
N LYS A 42 -22.78 13.35 -3.03
CA LYS A 42 -22.91 12.61 -1.78
C LYS A 42 -22.62 11.14 -1.92
N LYS A 43 -22.93 10.54 -3.07
CA LYS A 43 -22.81 9.10 -3.28
C LYS A 43 -22.41 8.75 -4.72
N VAL A 44 -21.58 7.71 -4.86
CA VAL A 44 -21.29 7.05 -6.14
C VAL A 44 -21.64 5.57 -6.03
N ASN A 45 -22.51 5.07 -6.92
CA ASN A 45 -23.06 3.72 -6.82
C ASN A 45 -22.11 2.62 -7.33
N SER A 46 -21.12 2.99 -8.13
CA SER A 46 -20.15 2.07 -8.71
C SER A 46 -18.75 2.60 -8.43
N TYR A 47 -18.01 3.04 -9.44
CA TYR A 47 -16.60 3.39 -9.27
C TYR A 47 -16.32 4.88 -9.37
N VAL A 48 -15.20 5.29 -8.76
CA VAL A 48 -14.54 6.57 -9.00
C VAL A 48 -13.15 6.29 -9.53
N LYS A 49 -12.86 6.79 -10.73
CA LYS A 49 -11.53 6.71 -11.35
C LYS A 49 -11.09 8.11 -11.76
N ILE A 50 -9.97 8.56 -11.21
CA ILE A 50 -9.30 9.79 -11.64
C ILE A 50 -7.83 9.44 -11.87
N SER A 51 -7.36 9.56 -13.12
CA SER A 51 -6.01 9.12 -13.50
C SER A 51 -5.48 9.87 -14.71
N ASN A 52 -4.16 10.00 -14.85
CA ASN A 52 -3.52 10.55 -16.05
C ASN A 52 -4.07 11.93 -16.47
N ASN A 53 -4.40 12.79 -15.50
CA ASN A 53 -4.74 14.19 -15.80
C ASN A 53 -3.49 15.05 -15.64
N ASN A 54 -3.61 16.38 -15.71
CA ASN A 54 -2.47 17.27 -15.47
C ASN A 54 -1.77 16.93 -14.15
N ALA A 55 -0.44 16.99 -14.08
CA ALA A 55 0.32 16.70 -12.87
C ALA A 55 -0.03 17.60 -11.66
N LEU A 56 -0.64 18.78 -11.91
CA LEU A 56 -1.14 19.70 -10.89
C LEU A 56 -2.61 19.45 -10.53
N SER A 57 -3.23 18.38 -11.02
CA SER A 57 -4.65 18.07 -10.79
C SER A 57 -5.01 17.98 -9.31
N THR A 58 -6.03 18.73 -8.92
CA THR A 58 -6.64 18.65 -7.60
C THR A 58 -8.07 18.11 -7.70
N ALA A 59 -8.50 17.34 -6.71
CA ALA A 59 -9.87 16.82 -6.63
C ALA A 59 -10.56 17.17 -5.30
N THR A 60 -11.74 17.78 -5.37
CA THR A 60 -12.50 18.23 -4.19
C THR A 60 -13.93 17.71 -4.19
N PHE A 61 -14.30 17.02 -3.11
CA PHE A 61 -15.59 16.37 -2.87
C PHE A 61 -16.15 16.70 -1.48
N ASN A 62 -16.61 17.94 -1.29
CA ASN A 62 -17.01 18.49 0.02
C ASN A 62 -18.18 17.76 0.70
N SER A 63 -19.02 17.07 -0.08
CA SER A 63 -20.23 16.40 0.42
C SER A 63 -20.21 14.89 0.25
N LEU A 64 -19.14 14.31 -0.29
CA LEU A 64 -19.11 12.90 -0.65
C LEU A 64 -19.01 12.07 0.62
N ASN A 65 -20.01 11.20 0.83
CA ASN A 65 -20.14 10.39 2.03
C ASN A 65 -19.78 8.92 1.76
N GLU A 66 -20.16 8.39 0.60
CA GLU A 66 -20.07 6.95 0.32
C GLU A 66 -19.76 6.67 -1.15
N ILE A 67 -18.95 5.63 -1.38
CA ILE A 67 -18.73 5.04 -2.71
C ILE A 67 -18.96 3.52 -2.59
N ASP A 68 -19.91 2.99 -3.36
CA ASP A 68 -20.33 1.58 -3.27
C ASP A 68 -19.40 0.64 -4.08
N GLY A 69 -18.40 1.16 -4.78
CA GLY A 69 -17.46 0.37 -5.58
C GLY A 69 -16.02 0.86 -5.47
N ASN A 70 -15.22 0.53 -6.50
CA ASN A 70 -13.78 0.74 -6.51
C ASN A 70 -13.41 2.23 -6.65
N VAL A 71 -12.37 2.65 -5.94
CA VAL A 71 -11.86 4.01 -5.97
C VAL A 71 -10.39 4.00 -6.36
N THR A 72 -10.06 4.69 -7.44
CA THR A 72 -8.68 4.93 -7.87
C THR A 72 -8.45 6.44 -8.02
N PHE A 73 -7.53 6.96 -7.21
CA PHE A 73 -7.00 8.33 -7.31
C PHE A 73 -5.53 8.27 -7.69
N SER A 74 -5.20 8.73 -8.89
CA SER A 74 -3.87 8.67 -9.43
C SER A 74 -3.43 9.95 -10.12
N GLY A 75 -2.16 10.34 -9.91
CA GLY A 75 -1.59 11.55 -10.51
C GLY A 75 -2.15 12.86 -9.98
N LEU A 76 -2.66 12.90 -8.74
CA LEU A 76 -3.17 14.12 -8.11
C LEU A 76 -2.09 14.85 -7.30
N SER A 77 -2.13 16.17 -7.34
CA SER A 77 -1.33 17.04 -6.46
C SER A 77 -2.02 17.33 -5.12
N ALA A 78 -3.34 17.18 -5.06
CA ALA A 78 -4.12 17.25 -3.82
C ALA A 78 -5.49 16.57 -3.97
N ILE A 79 -6.02 16.09 -2.85
CA ILE A 79 -7.40 15.58 -2.74
C ILE A 79 -8.04 16.04 -1.44
N SER A 80 -9.33 16.41 -1.51
CA SER A 80 -10.14 16.74 -0.34
C SER A 80 -11.49 16.04 -0.41
N ALA A 81 -11.76 15.15 0.54
CA ALA A 81 -13.05 14.47 0.69
C ALA A 81 -13.42 14.37 2.19
N PRO A 82 -13.69 15.51 2.86
CA PRO A 82 -13.73 15.60 4.32
C PRO A 82 -14.89 14.82 4.96
N LYS A 83 -15.90 14.42 4.18
CA LYS A 83 -17.07 13.67 4.65
C LYS A 83 -17.07 12.21 4.22
N LEU A 84 -16.06 11.76 3.47
CA LEU A 84 -16.02 10.41 2.94
C LEU A 84 -15.93 9.43 4.10
N GLY A 85 -17.01 8.67 4.29
CA GLY A 85 -17.24 7.80 5.44
C GLY A 85 -17.03 6.34 5.14
N GLY A 86 -17.29 5.89 3.92
CA GLY A 86 -17.19 4.49 3.56
C GLY A 86 -16.92 4.25 2.09
N ILE A 87 -16.13 3.20 1.83
CA ILE A 87 -15.90 2.63 0.52
C ILE A 87 -16.21 1.15 0.61
N ALA A 88 -17.17 0.66 -0.17
CA ALA A 88 -17.60 -0.73 -0.08
C ALA A 88 -16.63 -1.72 -0.76
N ASP A 89 -15.75 -1.23 -1.64
CA ASP A 89 -14.74 -2.03 -2.34
C ASP A 89 -13.31 -1.57 -1.95
N SER A 90 -12.37 -1.48 -2.90
CA SER A 90 -10.99 -1.03 -2.67
C SER A 90 -10.80 0.48 -2.84
N LEU A 91 -9.87 1.04 -2.07
CA LEU A 91 -9.37 2.41 -2.16
C LEU A 91 -7.88 2.40 -2.55
N VAL A 92 -7.58 3.00 -3.70
CA VAL A 92 -6.22 3.04 -4.27
C VAL A 92 -5.78 4.49 -4.46
N PHE A 93 -4.66 4.85 -3.85
CA PHE A 93 -3.89 6.06 -4.14
C PHE A 93 -2.57 5.67 -4.81
N LEU A 94 -2.40 6.10 -6.07
CA LEU A 94 -1.28 5.68 -6.91
C LEU A 94 -0.59 6.87 -7.56
N GLU A 95 0.72 7.01 -7.39
CA GLU A 95 1.51 8.02 -8.13
C GLU A 95 1.02 9.46 -7.92
N ASN A 96 0.58 9.79 -6.71
CA ASN A 96 0.20 11.16 -6.35
C ASN A 96 1.41 11.94 -5.81
N THR A 97 1.35 13.27 -5.91
CA THR A 97 2.45 14.18 -5.56
C THR A 97 2.19 15.01 -4.31
N PHE A 98 1.05 14.83 -3.64
CA PHE A 98 0.76 15.45 -2.35
C PHE A 98 1.74 15.00 -1.26
N GLU A 99 2.08 15.90 -0.34
CA GLU A 99 2.93 15.57 0.81
C GLU A 99 2.17 14.90 1.95
N SER A 100 0.85 15.11 2.02
CA SER A 100 0.00 14.53 3.05
C SER A 100 -1.37 14.13 2.53
N LEU A 101 -1.96 13.13 3.18
CA LEU A 101 -3.29 12.60 2.84
C LEU A 101 -4.12 12.41 4.10
N ALA A 102 -5.29 13.03 4.18
CA ALA A 102 -6.20 12.85 5.32
C ALA A 102 -7.63 12.55 4.85
N LEU A 103 -8.22 11.49 5.42
CA LEU A 103 -9.64 11.17 5.26
C LEU A 103 -10.25 10.98 6.66
N GLU A 104 -10.50 12.10 7.32
CA GLU A 104 -10.93 12.20 8.73
C GLU A 104 -12.14 11.34 9.09
N LYS A 105 -13.10 11.22 8.17
CA LYS A 105 -14.37 10.52 8.40
C LYS A 105 -14.40 9.09 7.88
N LEU A 106 -13.36 8.62 7.19
CA LEU A 106 -13.36 7.29 6.60
C LEU A 106 -13.38 6.23 7.71
N GLN A 107 -14.41 5.39 7.74
CA GLN A 107 -14.62 4.38 8.77
C GLN A 107 -14.35 2.96 8.27
N VAL A 108 -14.63 2.68 7.01
CA VAL A 108 -14.52 1.34 6.41
C VAL A 108 -13.99 1.42 4.99
N VAL A 109 -13.06 0.51 4.68
CA VAL A 109 -12.70 0.10 3.31
C VAL A 109 -13.06 -1.38 3.18
N GLY A 110 -14.00 -1.70 2.29
CA GLY A 110 -14.61 -3.03 2.23
C GLY A 110 -13.68 -4.12 1.71
N LYS A 111 -12.72 -3.77 0.86
CA LYS A 111 -11.67 -4.68 0.39
C LYS A 111 -10.29 -4.10 0.66
N GLU A 112 -9.58 -3.63 -0.36
CA GLU A 112 -8.16 -3.31 -0.23
C GLU A 112 -7.92 -1.82 0.00
N LEU A 113 -6.94 -1.50 0.83
CA LEU A 113 -6.38 -0.15 0.93
C LEU A 113 -4.97 -0.18 0.33
N GLN A 114 -4.73 0.63 -0.69
CA GLN A 114 -3.43 0.70 -1.36
C GLN A 114 -2.91 2.14 -1.41
N LEU A 115 -1.72 2.37 -0.87
CA LEU A 115 -0.96 3.62 -0.97
C LEU A 115 0.37 3.30 -1.67
N ILE A 116 0.45 3.55 -2.97
CA ILE A 116 1.55 3.06 -3.82
C ILE A 116 2.20 4.21 -4.59
N ARG A 117 3.54 4.30 -4.56
CA ARG A 117 4.31 5.27 -5.37
C ARG A 117 3.90 6.74 -5.18
N ASN A 118 3.40 7.11 -4.01
CA ASN A 118 3.15 8.52 -3.69
C ASN A 118 4.44 9.09 -3.09
N ASP A 119 5.45 9.27 -3.94
CA ASP A 119 6.85 9.44 -3.54
C ASP A 119 7.07 10.62 -2.59
N ASN A 120 6.32 11.71 -2.76
CA ASN A 120 6.39 12.92 -1.92
C ASN A 120 5.62 12.79 -0.59
N MET A 121 4.79 11.76 -0.42
CA MET A 121 3.92 11.62 0.75
C MET A 121 4.75 11.30 1.98
N LYS A 122 4.75 12.20 2.96
CA LYS A 122 5.45 12.08 4.25
C LYS A 122 4.54 11.55 5.35
N ALA A 123 3.25 11.84 5.26
CA ALA A 123 2.28 11.46 6.28
C ALA A 123 0.90 11.16 5.67
N PHE A 124 0.15 10.28 6.31
CA PHE A 124 -1.28 10.14 6.07
C PHE A 124 -2.03 9.97 7.39
N ALA A 125 -3.32 10.28 7.40
CA ALA A 125 -4.16 10.15 8.59
C ALA A 125 -5.56 9.66 8.23
N PHE A 126 -5.91 8.47 8.71
CA PHE A 126 -7.27 7.92 8.63
C PHE A 126 -7.82 7.65 10.05
N PRO A 127 -8.03 8.71 10.85
CA PRO A 127 -8.24 8.57 12.29
C PRO A 127 -9.52 7.83 12.68
N SER A 128 -10.55 7.87 11.82
CA SER A 128 -11.80 7.17 12.04
C SER A 128 -11.85 5.75 11.46
N LEU A 129 -10.80 5.30 10.74
CA LEU A 129 -10.84 4.04 10.02
C LEU A 129 -10.75 2.87 10.99
N LYS A 130 -11.80 2.04 11.01
CA LYS A 130 -11.95 0.92 11.95
C LYS A 130 -11.65 -0.42 11.32
N LYS A 131 -11.93 -0.56 10.02
CA LYS A 131 -11.89 -1.85 9.31
C LYS A 131 -11.37 -1.69 7.87
N ILE A 132 -10.46 -2.59 7.51
CA ILE A 132 -10.08 -2.88 6.12
C ILE A 132 -10.40 -4.35 5.86
N GLY A 133 -11.26 -4.62 4.88
CA GLY A 133 -11.82 -5.95 4.63
C GLY A 133 -10.94 -6.88 3.78
N GLY A 134 -9.79 -6.40 3.31
CA GLY A 134 -8.84 -7.14 2.49
C GLY A 134 -7.42 -6.60 2.65
N ALA A 135 -6.59 -6.76 1.62
CA ALA A 135 -5.18 -6.42 1.70
C ALA A 135 -4.94 -4.94 2.04
N THR A 136 -3.98 -4.69 2.94
CA THR A 136 -3.43 -3.36 3.18
C THR A 136 -2.03 -3.32 2.56
N ILE A 137 -1.86 -2.50 1.52
CA ILE A 137 -0.62 -2.41 0.76
C ILE A 137 -0.12 -0.97 0.84
N ILE A 138 1.03 -0.76 1.47
CA ILE A 138 1.68 0.54 1.51
C ILE A 138 3.09 0.33 0.98
N GLN A 139 3.33 0.77 -0.25
CA GLN A 139 4.52 0.38 -1.00
C GLN A 139 5.14 1.55 -1.76
N ASN A 140 6.46 1.66 -1.67
CA ASN A 140 7.28 2.59 -2.45
C ASN A 140 6.82 4.05 -2.30
N ASN A 141 6.47 4.50 -1.08
CA ASN A 141 6.29 5.94 -0.82
C ASN A 141 7.62 6.43 -0.22
N THR A 142 8.49 7.00 -1.05
CA THR A 142 9.92 7.18 -0.75
C THR A 142 10.23 8.19 0.35
N GLU A 143 9.36 9.16 0.61
CA GLU A 143 9.51 10.12 1.70
C GLU A 143 8.81 9.67 3.00
N MET A 144 8.10 8.53 2.97
CA MET A 144 7.33 8.05 4.12
C MET A 144 8.19 7.15 5.02
N THR A 145 8.72 7.75 6.10
CA THR A 145 9.59 7.05 7.06
C THR A 145 8.84 6.45 8.24
N ALA A 146 7.55 6.75 8.41
CA ALA A 146 6.77 6.21 9.52
C ALA A 146 5.32 5.92 9.15
N ILE A 147 4.77 4.88 9.77
CA ILE A 147 3.33 4.69 9.96
C ILE A 147 3.10 4.89 11.46
N ASP A 148 2.86 6.12 11.87
CA ASP A 148 2.75 6.51 13.28
C ASP A 148 1.34 6.31 13.85
N GLU A 149 1.15 6.70 15.11
CA GLU A 149 -0.11 6.58 15.83
C GLU A 149 -1.27 7.37 15.18
N ASN A 150 -0.98 8.41 14.40
CA ASN A 150 -1.97 9.25 13.73
C ASN A 150 -2.48 8.63 12.43
N CYS A 151 -1.70 7.74 11.83
CA CYS A 151 -2.06 7.07 10.58
C CYS A 151 -3.33 6.22 10.75
N PHE A 152 -3.40 5.43 11.83
CA PHE A 152 -4.47 4.45 12.09
C PHE A 152 -4.83 4.30 13.59
N PRO A 153 -5.20 5.37 14.31
CA PRO A 153 -5.48 5.30 15.75
C PRO A 153 -6.69 4.43 16.10
N SER A 154 -7.68 4.31 15.20
CA SER A 154 -8.92 3.54 15.41
C SER A 154 -8.98 2.20 14.69
N LEU A 155 -7.92 1.80 13.98
CA LEU A 155 -7.94 0.60 13.14
C LEU A 155 -7.88 -0.66 13.99
N GLN A 156 -9.01 -1.35 14.08
CA GLN A 156 -9.20 -2.53 14.94
C GLN A 156 -9.17 -3.83 14.15
N GLN A 157 -9.63 -3.80 12.89
CA GLN A 157 -9.82 -4.99 12.10
C GLN A 157 -9.12 -4.88 10.75
N LEU A 158 -8.18 -5.80 10.54
CA LEU A 158 -7.58 -6.08 9.25
C LEU A 158 -7.93 -7.50 8.84
N ILE A 159 -8.42 -7.66 7.63
CA ILE A 159 -8.61 -8.96 6.98
C ILE A 159 -7.54 -9.11 5.88
N GLY A 160 -7.31 -10.32 5.36
CA GLY A 160 -6.39 -10.53 4.25
C GLY A 160 -4.93 -10.53 4.70
N LYS A 161 -4.13 -9.60 4.19
CA LYS A 161 -2.68 -9.49 4.44
C LYS A 161 -2.24 -8.03 4.56
N MET A 162 -1.13 -7.79 5.24
CA MET A 162 -0.47 -6.48 5.27
C MET A 162 0.88 -6.57 4.56
N LEU A 163 1.11 -5.70 3.58
CA LEU A 163 2.36 -5.57 2.84
C LEU A 163 2.88 -4.15 2.96
N LEU A 164 4.02 -3.97 3.62
CA LEU A 164 4.66 -2.68 3.84
C LEU A 164 6.05 -2.70 3.20
N ILE A 165 6.28 -1.82 2.24
CA ILE A 165 7.57 -1.70 1.53
C ILE A 165 7.95 -0.23 1.41
N GLY A 166 9.11 0.16 1.94
CA GLY A 166 9.57 1.56 1.89
C GLY A 166 10.65 1.87 2.92
N PRO A 167 11.05 3.14 3.09
CA PRO A 167 12.10 3.53 4.03
C PRO A 167 11.58 3.68 5.47
N LEU A 168 10.74 2.74 5.92
CA LEU A 168 10.09 2.80 7.22
C LEU A 168 11.12 2.66 8.36
N GLU A 169 11.03 3.50 9.36
CA GLU A 169 11.81 3.46 10.59
C GLU A 169 10.92 3.19 11.81
N TYR A 170 9.63 3.52 11.70
CA TYR A 170 8.65 3.34 12.77
C TYR A 170 7.28 2.88 12.25
N ILE A 171 6.66 1.96 13.00
CA ILE A 171 5.31 1.45 12.72
C ILE A 171 4.55 1.30 14.05
N ALA A 172 3.40 1.96 14.15
CA ALA A 172 2.48 1.87 15.27
C ALA A 172 1.02 2.03 14.80
N ILE A 173 0.24 0.96 14.98
CA ILE A 173 -1.21 0.91 14.80
C ILE A 173 -1.87 0.62 16.17
N PRO A 174 -2.20 1.64 16.99
CA PRO A 174 -2.50 1.47 18.41
C PRO A 174 -3.71 0.59 18.73
N ALA A 175 -4.79 0.68 17.95
CA ALA A 175 -6.01 -0.09 18.17
C ALA A 175 -5.92 -1.54 17.68
N LEU A 176 -4.88 -1.88 16.91
CA LEU A 176 -4.66 -3.23 16.40
C LEU A 176 -3.92 -4.06 17.45
N LYS A 177 -4.67 -4.54 18.44
CA LYS A 177 -4.12 -5.26 19.61
C LYS A 177 -3.53 -6.62 19.26
N SER A 178 -4.15 -7.36 18.36
CA SER A 178 -3.64 -8.65 17.88
C SER A 178 -4.23 -8.95 16.52
N THR A 179 -3.40 -9.48 15.63
CA THR A 179 -3.84 -9.93 14.31
C THR A 179 -3.29 -11.32 13.99
N SER A 180 -4.07 -12.06 13.20
CA SER A 180 -3.71 -13.38 12.66
C SER A 180 -3.57 -13.33 11.14
N ILE A 181 -3.44 -12.14 10.54
CA ILE A 181 -3.16 -11.99 9.11
C ILE A 181 -1.66 -12.19 8.84
N PRO A 182 -1.28 -12.62 7.63
CA PRO A 182 0.10 -12.49 7.16
C PRO A 182 0.53 -11.02 7.09
N VAL A 183 1.68 -10.71 7.68
CA VAL A 183 2.32 -9.40 7.64
C VAL A 183 3.71 -9.54 7.03
N THR A 184 3.95 -8.78 5.97
CA THR A 184 5.24 -8.71 5.28
C THR A 184 5.74 -7.28 5.27
N ILE A 185 6.94 -7.06 5.78
CA ILE A 185 7.59 -5.77 5.86
C ILE A 185 8.98 -5.87 5.21
N THR A 186 9.23 -5.03 4.22
CA THR A 186 10.55 -4.86 3.62
C THR A 186 10.91 -3.40 3.71
N SER A 187 11.68 -3.05 4.74
CA SER A 187 12.12 -1.69 4.97
C SER A 187 13.54 -1.43 4.46
N SER A 188 13.73 -0.33 3.73
CA SER A 188 15.05 0.23 3.46
C SER A 188 15.54 1.17 4.57
N GLY A 189 14.71 1.47 5.58
CA GLY A 189 15.05 2.27 6.76
C GLY A 189 15.55 1.43 7.95
N ASN A 190 15.76 2.10 9.08
CA ASN A 190 16.27 1.50 10.32
C ASN A 190 15.18 0.89 11.22
N LEU A 191 14.12 0.30 10.64
CA LEU A 191 13.01 -0.29 11.38
C LEU A 191 13.47 -1.38 12.35
N ASP A 192 13.02 -1.31 13.60
CA ASP A 192 13.16 -2.41 14.55
C ASP A 192 12.04 -3.44 14.36
N CYS A 193 12.35 -4.52 13.64
CA CYS A 193 11.39 -5.60 13.37
C CYS A 193 10.92 -6.30 14.66
N PHE A 194 11.79 -6.42 15.68
CA PHE A 194 11.45 -7.12 16.92
C PHE A 194 10.45 -6.30 17.74
N GLU A 195 10.76 -5.02 17.98
CA GLU A 195 9.88 -4.12 18.72
C GLU A 195 8.56 -3.88 17.95
N THR A 196 8.61 -3.81 16.63
CA THR A 196 7.38 -3.71 15.80
C THR A 196 6.49 -4.94 15.97
N LYS A 197 7.06 -6.15 15.94
CA LYS A 197 6.32 -7.39 16.14
C LYS A 197 5.71 -7.45 17.54
N LYS A 198 6.48 -7.06 18.57
CA LYS A 198 6.07 -7.05 19.98
C LYS A 198 4.90 -6.09 20.21
N ARG A 199 4.90 -4.91 19.59
CA ARG A 199 3.84 -3.89 19.72
C ARG A 199 2.47 -4.35 19.22
N HIS A 200 2.42 -5.23 18.21
CA HIS A 200 1.18 -5.62 17.54
C HIS A 200 0.69 -7.05 17.83
N GLU A 201 1.36 -7.75 18.76
CA GLU A 201 1.05 -9.14 19.17
C GLU A 201 0.62 -10.04 17.99
N ILE A 202 1.43 -10.06 16.94
CA ILE A 202 1.12 -10.78 15.70
C ILE A 202 1.23 -12.29 15.97
N LYS A 203 0.09 -12.98 15.91
CA LYS A 203 -0.05 -14.39 16.27
C LYS A 203 0.22 -15.29 15.07
N GLY A 204 1.04 -16.34 15.27
CA GLY A 204 1.39 -17.34 14.26
C GLY A 204 2.84 -17.19 13.78
N ARG A 205 3.66 -18.24 13.95
CA ARG A 205 5.10 -18.20 13.61
C ARG A 205 5.35 -17.88 12.13
N ASP A 206 4.49 -18.38 11.24
CA ASP A 206 4.65 -18.25 9.78
C ASP A 206 3.92 -17.04 9.18
N LYS A 207 3.44 -16.12 10.02
CA LYS A 207 2.62 -14.96 9.60
C LYS A 207 3.36 -13.64 9.68
N TRP A 208 4.65 -13.66 10.00
CA TRP A 208 5.48 -12.47 10.13
C TRP A 208 6.77 -12.62 9.32
N VAL A 209 6.93 -11.77 8.32
CA VAL A 209 8.17 -11.60 7.58
C VAL A 209 8.56 -10.12 7.69
N CYS A 210 9.71 -9.82 8.29
CA CYS A 210 10.21 -8.45 8.39
C CYS A 210 11.70 -8.42 8.08
N SER A 211 12.08 -7.55 7.16
CA SER A 211 13.48 -7.27 6.82
C SER A 211 13.70 -5.76 6.82
N SER A 212 14.79 -5.31 7.43
CA SER A 212 15.20 -3.90 7.54
C SER A 212 16.72 -3.74 7.60
N LEU A 213 17.24 -2.52 7.44
CA LEU A 213 18.69 -2.27 7.63
C LEU A 213 19.15 -2.59 9.06
N LYS A 214 18.33 -2.25 10.06
CA LYS A 214 18.63 -2.54 11.48
C LYS A 214 18.60 -4.04 11.77
N SER A 215 17.68 -4.79 11.16
CA SER A 215 17.57 -6.25 11.35
C SER A 215 18.80 -7.03 10.88
N LYS A 216 19.67 -6.45 10.05
CA LYS A 216 20.95 -7.07 9.65
C LYS A 216 22.03 -7.01 10.74
N LYS A 217 21.84 -6.26 11.83
CA LYS A 217 22.84 -6.09 12.90
C LYS A 217 22.62 -6.97 14.13
N ASP A 218 21.43 -7.55 14.34
CA ASP A 218 21.20 -8.56 15.38
C ASP A 218 21.59 -9.96 14.86
N LYS A 219 22.90 -10.19 14.68
CA LYS A 219 23.44 -11.55 14.59
C LYS A 219 23.65 -12.08 16.01
N GLY A 220 22.57 -12.63 16.56
CA GLY A 220 22.60 -13.56 17.68
C GLY A 220 21.91 -14.86 17.31
N GLU A 221 22.35 -15.56 16.25
CA GLU A 221 22.09 -16.99 16.01
C GLU A 221 23.09 -17.55 14.96
N PRO A 222 23.27 -18.89 14.88
CA PRO A 222 24.54 -19.58 15.05
C PRO A 222 25.45 -19.56 13.81
N LYS A 223 26.72 -19.86 14.06
CA LYS A 223 27.84 -19.86 13.10
C LYS A 223 27.45 -20.46 11.75
N GLU A 224 27.76 -19.68 10.72
CA GLU A 224 27.89 -20.08 9.32
C GLU A 224 28.68 -21.40 9.24
N VAL A 225 28.06 -22.44 8.66
CA VAL A 225 28.78 -23.66 8.31
C VAL A 225 29.72 -23.31 7.17
N ASP A 226 31.01 -23.27 7.51
CA ASP A 226 32.10 -23.10 6.57
C ASP A 226 32.23 -24.37 5.71
N PHE A 227 31.63 -24.36 4.53
CA PHE A 227 31.70 -25.45 3.55
C PHE A 227 33.10 -25.65 2.96
N ASN A 228 34.07 -24.76 3.23
CA ASN A 228 35.46 -24.93 2.77
C ASN A 228 36.30 -25.79 3.73
N LYS A 229 35.77 -26.18 4.90
CA LYS A 229 36.43 -27.12 5.82
C LYS A 229 36.19 -28.60 5.52
N LEU A 230 35.47 -28.94 4.46
CA LEU A 230 35.20 -30.33 4.05
C LEU A 230 35.99 -30.79 2.82
N VAL A 231 36.94 -29.97 2.33
CA VAL A 231 37.82 -30.34 1.22
C VAL A 231 39.27 -30.27 1.67
N ASP A 232 39.63 -31.07 2.69
CA ASP A 232 40.96 -31.66 2.71
C ASP A 232 41.02 -32.93 3.57
N SER A 233 41.72 -33.93 3.05
CA SER A 233 42.03 -35.25 3.59
C SER A 233 41.03 -36.41 3.40
N SER A 234 41.54 -37.41 2.66
CA SER A 234 41.26 -38.85 2.70
C SER A 234 40.14 -39.46 1.83
N SER A 235 40.57 -39.85 0.63
CA SER A 235 40.45 -41.20 0.04
C SER A 235 39.24 -42.09 0.38
N ASN A 236 38.42 -42.27 -0.66
CA ASN A 236 37.71 -43.46 -1.11
C ASN A 236 36.40 -43.97 -0.43
N PRO A 237 35.50 -44.56 -1.24
CA PRO A 237 34.07 -44.58 -1.03
C PRO A 237 33.57 -45.95 -0.55
N LEU A 238 32.48 -45.99 0.23
CA LEU A 238 31.34 -46.91 0.10
C LEU A 238 30.46 -46.85 1.36
N LYS A 239 29.15 -47.07 1.16
CA LYS A 239 28.06 -47.22 2.15
C LYS A 239 27.51 -45.88 2.63
N LEU A 240 26.19 -45.63 2.64
CA LEU A 240 25.05 -46.47 2.35
C LEU A 240 23.85 -45.53 2.12
N PHE A 241 22.97 -45.95 1.22
CA PHE A 241 21.71 -45.32 0.85
C PHE A 241 20.83 -44.90 2.03
N GLY A 242 20.08 -43.81 1.84
CA GLY A 242 19.05 -43.36 2.79
C GLY A 242 18.17 -42.22 2.28
N ASN A 243 17.42 -42.48 1.21
CA ASN A 243 16.14 -41.87 0.83
C ASN A 243 16.00 -40.34 0.57
N ILE A 244 15.75 -40.02 -0.71
CA ILE A 244 14.63 -39.20 -1.26
C ILE A 244 14.50 -37.77 -0.67
N GLY A 245 14.62 -36.67 -1.41
CA GLY A 245 14.82 -36.41 -2.83
C GLY A 245 14.75 -34.89 -3.02
N PHE A 246 15.69 -34.30 -3.76
CA PHE A 246 15.67 -32.89 -4.12
C PHE A 246 15.83 -32.78 -5.64
N PHE A 247 14.75 -32.40 -6.31
CA PHE A 247 14.82 -31.83 -7.66
C PHE A 247 15.37 -30.41 -7.51
N ILE A 248 16.60 -30.17 -7.97
CA ILE A 248 17.08 -28.83 -8.29
C ILE A 248 17.28 -28.81 -9.81
N ALA A 249 16.27 -28.29 -10.52
CA ALA A 249 16.45 -27.89 -11.90
C ALA A 249 17.06 -26.48 -11.92
N ILE A 250 18.31 -26.46 -12.35
CA ILE A 250 19.10 -25.29 -12.73
C ILE A 250 18.43 -24.62 -13.94
N LEU A 251 18.25 -23.30 -13.91
CA LEU A 251 18.13 -22.47 -15.12
C LEU A 251 18.58 -21.04 -14.81
N PHE A 252 19.87 -20.81 -15.01
CA PHE A 252 20.45 -19.50 -15.26
C PHE A 252 20.03 -19.05 -16.67
N PHE A 253 19.43 -17.87 -16.80
CA PHE A 253 19.37 -17.18 -18.09
C PHE A 253 19.96 -15.78 -17.95
N THR A 254 21.07 -15.62 -18.66
CA THR A 254 21.81 -14.41 -19.00
C THR A 254 21.03 -13.57 -20.00
N ILE A 255 20.85 -12.27 -19.74
CA ILE A 255 20.67 -11.26 -20.82
C ILE A 255 21.42 -9.98 -20.40
N LEU A 256 22.55 -9.73 -21.06
CA LEU A 256 23.23 -8.44 -21.19
C LEU A 256 23.64 -8.31 -22.67
N THR A 257 23.70 -7.07 -23.17
CA THR A 257 23.86 -6.59 -24.56
C THR A 257 22.50 -6.35 -25.25
N ILE A 258 22.22 -5.21 -25.88
CA ILE A 258 23.07 -4.33 -26.69
C ILE A 258 22.62 -2.86 -26.54
N LEU A 259 23.61 -1.96 -26.40
CA LEU A 259 23.50 -0.53 -26.65
C LEU A 259 24.39 -0.28 -27.88
N LEU A 260 23.77 0.05 -29.01
CA LEU A 260 24.31 0.74 -30.20
C LEU A 260 23.12 1.12 -31.08
#